data_AF-A0A6P0SZ98-F1
#
_entry.id   AF-A0A6P0SZ98-F1
#
_cell.length_a   1.000
_cell.length_b   1.000
_cell.length_c   1.000
_cell.angle_alpha   90.00
_cell.angle_beta   90.00
_cell.angle_gamma   90.00
#
_symmetry.space_group_name_H-M   'P 1'
#
loop_
_entity.id
_entity.type
_entity.pdbx_description
1 polymer ?
#
loop_
_entity_poly.entity_id
_entity_poly.type
_entity_poly.pdbx_seq_one_letter_code
_entity_poly.pdbx_strand_id
1 'polypeptide(L)'
;FGNRLFSISEHSASLWTTYEMQSGDLQGLGLGLGFNFVGEREGDLANTFELDSYFVTNAALSYKRDNWRVALNFRNLFDVDYILGSSNNRLRVDPGEGFTVIGSISVEF
;
A
#
# COMPACT_ATOMS: atom_id res chain seq x y z
N PHE A 1 -0.48 34.83 6.01
CA PHE A 1 -0.98 33.60 5.35
C PHE A 1 0.22 32.70 5.16
N GLY A 2 0.18 31.48 5.71
CA GLY A 2 1.33 30.59 5.81
C GLY A 2 1.24 29.45 4.82
N ASN A 3 2.37 29.14 4.17
CA ASN A 3 2.48 28.05 3.22
C ASN A 3 2.40 26.69 3.92
N ARG A 4 1.90 25.69 3.21
CA ARG A 4 1.80 24.31 3.68
C ARG A 4 3.12 23.58 3.42
N LEU A 5 3.47 22.63 4.30
CA LEU A 5 4.62 21.76 4.10
C LEU A 5 4.37 20.84 2.90
N PHE A 6 5.38 20.67 2.06
CA PHE A 6 5.31 19.78 0.90
C PHE A 6 5.25 18.31 1.32
N SER A 7 4.65 17.47 0.48
CA SER A 7 4.54 16.02 0.62
C SER A 7 3.71 15.52 1.82
N ILE A 8 3.00 16.41 2.53
CA ILE A 8 2.11 16.08 3.65
C ILE A 8 0.67 16.29 3.19
N SER A 9 -0.14 15.23 3.25
CA SER A 9 -1.55 15.30 2.85
C SER A 9 -2.40 15.79 4.02
N GLU A 10 -3.40 16.60 3.72
CA GLU A 10 -4.44 16.99 4.69
C GLU A 10 -5.39 15.82 5.00
N HIS A 11 -5.54 14.88 4.05
CA HIS A 11 -6.43 13.72 4.19
C HIS A 11 -5.72 12.42 3.79
N SER A 12 -5.78 11.42 4.66
CA SER A 12 -5.32 10.06 4.36
C SER A 12 -6.21 9.05 5.05
N ALA A 13 -6.36 7.88 4.45
CA ALA A 13 -7.14 6.79 5.00
C ALA A 13 -6.50 5.46 4.62
N SER A 14 -6.46 4.52 5.56
CA SER A 14 -6.00 3.16 5.33
C SER A 14 -6.97 2.17 5.95
N LEU A 15 -7.36 1.15 5.18
CA LEU A 15 -8.20 0.05 5.66
C LEU A 15 -7.53 -1.27 5.27
N TRP A 16 -7.43 -2.18 6.23
CA TRP A 16 -6.97 -3.55 5.99
C TRP A 16 -7.97 -4.52 6.60
N THR A 17 -8.32 -5.56 5.85
CA THR A 17 -9.23 -6.60 6.31
C THR A 17 -8.65 -7.95 5.95
N THR A 18 -8.70 -8.87 6.90
CA THR A 18 -8.23 -10.24 6.74
C THR A 18 -9.29 -11.21 7.18
N TYR A 19 -9.36 -12.33 6.50
CA TYR A 19 -10.22 -13.44 6.82
C TYR A 19 -9.42 -14.74 6.73
N GLU A 20 -9.48 -15.55 7.79
CA GLU A 20 -8.89 -16.88 7.80
C GLU A 20 -10.01 -17.91 7.97
N MET A 21 -10.01 -18.91 7.09
CA MET A 21 -10.94 -20.02 7.15
C MET A 21 -10.54 -20.95 8.30
N GLN A 22 -11.40 -21.06 9.29
CA GLN A 22 -11.11 -21.83 10.52
C GLN A 22 -11.65 -23.27 10.47
N SER A 23 -12.50 -23.61 9.50
CA SER A 23 -13.14 -24.93 9.39
C SER A 23 -13.43 -25.32 7.94
N GLY A 24 -13.66 -26.62 7.72
CA GLY A 24 -13.91 -27.20 6.39
C GLY A 24 -12.65 -27.50 5.58
N ASP A 25 -12.83 -27.84 4.30
CA ASP A 25 -11.74 -28.28 3.40
C ASP A 25 -10.69 -27.19 3.12
N LEU A 26 -11.03 -25.93 3.39
CA LEU A 26 -10.17 -24.77 3.20
C LEU A 26 -9.59 -24.23 4.52
N GLN A 27 -9.66 -25.00 5.60
CA GLN A 27 -9.07 -24.60 6.89
C GLN A 27 -7.60 -24.19 6.72
N GLY A 28 -7.25 -23.04 7.29
CA GLY A 28 -5.91 -22.44 7.20
C GLY A 28 -5.67 -21.54 5.99
N LEU A 29 -6.66 -21.40 5.07
CA LEU A 29 -6.60 -20.42 4.00
C LEU A 29 -6.92 -19.02 4.54
N GLY A 30 -5.98 -18.09 4.37
CA GLY A 30 -6.11 -16.68 4.73
C GLY A 30 -6.18 -15.79 3.50
N LEU A 31 -7.14 -14.87 3.47
CA LEU A 31 -7.31 -13.83 2.48
C LEU A 31 -7.16 -12.47 3.15
N GLY A 32 -6.47 -11.55 2.51
CA GLY A 32 -6.30 -10.17 2.97
C GLY A 32 -6.55 -9.19 1.83
N LEU A 33 -7.21 -8.08 2.14
CA LEU A 33 -7.42 -6.97 1.23
C LEU A 33 -7.17 -5.65 1.95
N GLY A 34 -6.46 -4.76 1.27
CA GLY A 34 -6.02 -3.48 1.79
C GLY A 34 -6.29 -2.34 0.84
N PHE A 35 -6.65 -1.19 1.39
CA PHE A 35 -6.92 0.03 0.67
C PHE A 35 -6.16 1.17 1.33
N ASN A 36 -5.43 1.94 0.55
CA ASN A 36 -4.66 3.09 1.02
C ASN A 36 -4.99 4.28 0.14
N PHE A 37 -5.54 5.33 0.74
CA PHE A 37 -5.83 6.60 0.11
C PHE A 37 -4.93 7.70 0.70
N VAL A 38 -4.32 8.48 -0.18
CA VAL A 38 -3.62 9.71 0.18
C VAL A 38 -4.12 10.83 -0.72
N GLY A 39 -4.61 11.88 -0.10
CA GLY A 39 -5.07 13.09 -0.79
C GLY A 39 -3.95 13.88 -1.46
N GLU A 40 -4.36 14.98 -2.09
CA GLU A 40 -3.46 15.92 -2.75
C GLU A 40 -2.46 16.52 -1.75
N ARG A 41 -1.25 16.78 -2.25
CA ARG A 41 -0.13 17.26 -1.45
C ARG A 41 0.63 18.32 -2.19
N GLU A 42 1.12 19.31 -1.47
CA GLU A 42 2.00 20.32 -2.05
C GLU A 42 3.32 19.69 -2.48
N GLY A 43 3.84 20.11 -3.63
CA GLY A 43 5.10 19.66 -4.19
C GLY A 43 6.32 20.50 -3.75
N ASP A 44 6.08 21.68 -3.21
CA ASP A 44 7.11 22.56 -2.66
C ASP A 44 6.57 23.46 -1.53
N LEU A 45 7.49 24.05 -0.77
CA LEU A 45 7.23 24.99 0.32
C LEU A 45 6.65 26.31 -0.17
N ALA A 46 6.79 26.60 -1.47
CA ALA A 46 6.20 27.77 -2.11
C ALA A 46 4.78 27.51 -2.63
N ASN A 47 4.29 26.26 -2.55
CA ASN A 47 2.98 25.81 -3.02
C ASN A 47 2.73 26.20 -4.49
N THR A 48 3.73 25.96 -5.35
CA THR A 48 3.70 26.28 -6.80
C THR A 48 3.23 25.12 -7.67
N PHE A 49 3.23 23.90 -7.14
CA PHE A 49 2.68 22.72 -7.80
C PHE A 49 2.23 21.70 -6.76
N GLU A 50 1.30 20.82 -7.17
CA GLU A 50 0.72 19.79 -6.32
C GLU A 50 1.05 18.40 -6.87
N LEU A 51 1.02 17.42 -5.98
CA LEU A 51 1.07 15.99 -6.25
C LEU A 51 -0.35 15.45 -6.14
N ASP A 52 -0.80 14.78 -7.19
CA ASP A 52 -2.15 14.21 -7.25
C ASP A 52 -2.40 13.20 -6.11
N SER A 53 -3.66 13.11 -5.72
CA SER A 53 -4.11 12.06 -4.82
C SER A 53 -3.95 10.67 -5.44
N TYR A 54 -3.80 9.65 -4.61
CA TYR A 54 -3.72 8.27 -5.08
C TYR A 54 -4.51 7.31 -4.19
N PHE A 55 -4.94 6.22 -4.80
CA PHE A 55 -5.62 5.11 -4.15
C PHE A 55 -4.97 3.79 -4.55
N VAL A 56 -4.31 3.13 -3.61
CA VAL A 56 -3.60 1.86 -3.84
C VAL A 56 -4.32 0.71 -3.14
N THR A 57 -4.61 -0.33 -3.90
CA THR A 57 -5.17 -1.58 -3.38
C THR A 57 -4.08 -2.64 -3.27
N ASN A 58 -4.05 -3.32 -2.13
CA ASN A 58 -3.13 -4.40 -1.84
C ASN A 58 -3.93 -5.67 -1.51
N ALA A 59 -3.40 -6.84 -1.82
CA ALA A 59 -4.02 -8.11 -1.47
C ALA A 59 -3.01 -9.08 -0.88
N ALA A 60 -3.48 -10.02 -0.08
CA ALA A 60 -2.67 -11.09 0.46
C ALA A 60 -3.44 -12.42 0.37
N LEU A 61 -2.72 -13.47 0.03
CA LEU A 61 -3.19 -14.85 0.10
C LEU A 61 -2.20 -15.61 0.97
N SER A 62 -2.68 -16.40 1.91
CA SER A 62 -1.82 -17.27 2.70
C SER A 62 -2.49 -18.61 2.96
N TYR A 63 -1.68 -19.63 3.17
CA TYR A 63 -2.14 -20.95 3.58
C TYR A 63 -1.25 -21.46 4.70
N LYS A 64 -1.86 -21.78 5.83
CA LYS A 64 -1.21 -22.37 7.00
C LYS A 64 -1.69 -23.80 7.17
N ARG A 65 -0.76 -24.73 7.33
CA ARG A 65 -1.04 -26.12 7.68
C ARG A 65 0.03 -26.60 8.66
N ASP A 66 -0.38 -27.23 9.76
CA ASP A 66 0.50 -27.65 10.85
C ASP A 66 1.48 -26.54 11.28
N ASN A 67 2.79 -26.76 11.11
CA ASN A 67 3.85 -25.82 11.44
C ASN A 67 4.40 -25.02 10.24
N TRP A 68 3.75 -25.07 9.08
CA TRP A 68 4.22 -24.46 7.84
C TRP A 68 3.20 -23.43 7.33
N ARG A 69 3.71 -22.30 6.83
CA ARG A 69 2.91 -21.23 6.25
C ARG A 69 3.52 -20.77 4.93
N VAL A 70 2.67 -20.65 3.91
CA VAL A 70 3.02 -20.02 2.64
C VAL A 70 2.18 -18.76 2.49
N ALA A 71 2.76 -17.67 2.02
CA ALA A 71 2.04 -16.43 1.74
C ALA A 71 2.50 -15.79 0.43
N LEU A 72 1.55 -15.15 -0.24
CA LEU A 72 1.73 -14.30 -1.42
C LEU A 72 1.10 -12.94 -1.11
N ASN A 73 1.88 -11.88 -1.26
CA ASN A 73 1.43 -10.50 -1.10
C ASN A 73 1.51 -9.80 -2.44
N PHE A 74 0.41 -9.16 -2.82
CA PHE A 74 0.26 -8.37 -4.03
C PHE A 74 0.16 -6.92 -3.61
N ARG A 75 1.18 -6.13 -3.94
CA ARG A 75 1.22 -4.69 -3.70
C ARG A 75 0.85 -3.96 -4.98
N ASN A 76 0.06 -2.90 -4.85
CA ASN A 76 -0.42 -2.12 -5.98
C ASN A 76 -1.13 -3.01 -7.03
N LEU A 77 -2.16 -3.72 -6.59
CA LEU A 77 -2.88 -4.75 -7.35
C LEU A 77 -3.39 -4.27 -8.72
N PHE A 78 -3.66 -2.98 -8.86
CA PHE A 78 -4.16 -2.37 -10.09
C PHE A 78 -3.09 -1.60 -10.88
N ASP A 79 -1.82 -1.74 -10.52
CA ASP A 79 -0.67 -1.09 -11.17
C ASP A 79 -0.87 0.42 -11.36
N VAL A 80 -1.30 1.08 -10.28
CA VAL A 80 -1.53 2.53 -10.27
C VAL A 80 -0.17 3.22 -10.32
N ASP A 81 0.01 4.14 -11.26
CA ASP A 81 1.13 5.08 -11.26
C ASP A 81 0.84 6.23 -10.30
N TYR A 82 1.71 6.42 -9.31
CA TYR A 82 1.53 7.48 -8.31
C TYR A 82 2.88 8.03 -7.84
N ILE A 83 2.84 9.21 -7.23
CA ILE A 83 4.01 9.85 -6.63
C ILE A 83 3.90 9.76 -5.11
N LEU A 84 4.92 9.22 -4.46
CA LEU A 84 5.01 9.12 -2.99
C LEU A 84 5.35 10.46 -2.35
N GLY A 85 6.09 11.32 -3.04
CA GLY A 85 6.50 12.60 -2.51
C GLY A 85 7.37 13.39 -3.47
N SER A 86 7.89 14.52 -3.00
CA SER A 86 8.82 15.34 -3.76
C SER A 86 9.87 15.96 -2.85
N SER A 87 11.02 16.33 -3.41
CA SER A 87 12.11 17.00 -2.70
C SER A 87 12.06 18.52 -2.89
N ASN A 88 10.89 19.14 -2.71
CA ASN A 88 10.68 20.59 -2.88
C ASN A 88 11.07 21.09 -4.29
N ASN A 89 10.94 20.22 -5.30
CA ASN A 89 11.35 20.49 -6.68
C ASN A 89 10.58 19.59 -7.64
N ARG A 90 9.91 20.19 -8.63
CA ARG A 90 9.10 19.47 -9.64
C ARG A 90 9.91 18.49 -10.49
N LEU A 91 11.22 18.64 -10.59
CA LEU A 91 12.12 17.73 -11.31
C LEU A 91 12.64 16.58 -10.43
N ARG A 92 12.30 16.56 -9.14
CA ARG A 92 12.74 15.55 -8.16
C ARG A 92 11.54 15.05 -7.36
N VAL A 93 10.81 14.13 -7.97
CA VAL A 93 9.67 13.43 -7.38
C VAL A 93 10.03 11.96 -7.13
N ASP A 94 9.43 11.38 -6.10
CA ASP A 94 9.64 9.99 -5.71
C ASP A 94 8.48 9.15 -6.24
N PRO A 95 8.65 8.34 -7.30
CA PRO A 95 7.59 7.49 -7.80
C PRO A 95 7.28 6.35 -6.83
N GLY A 96 6.01 5.96 -6.80
CA GLY A 96 5.54 4.78 -6.11
C GLY A 96 6.03 3.47 -6.74
N GLU A 97 5.95 2.38 -5.98
CA GLU A 97 6.23 1.05 -6.52
C GLU A 97 5.07 0.63 -7.45
N GLY A 98 5.41 0.10 -8.64
CA GLY A 98 4.45 -0.57 -9.51
C GLY A 98 3.93 -1.88 -8.90
N PHE A 99 3.09 -2.60 -9.65
CA PHE A 99 2.58 -3.90 -9.23
C PHE A 99 3.71 -4.86 -8.84
N THR A 100 3.70 -5.31 -7.58
CA THR A 100 4.77 -6.13 -7.01
C THR A 100 4.20 -7.35 -6.30
N VAL A 101 4.80 -8.52 -6.53
CA VAL A 101 4.42 -9.78 -5.89
C VAL A 101 5.56 -10.27 -5.00
N ILE A 102 5.24 -10.54 -3.73
CA ILE A 102 6.20 -11.03 -2.73
C ILE A 102 5.69 -12.35 -2.17
N GLY A 103 6.45 -13.43 -2.39
CA GLY A 103 6.20 -14.74 -1.80
C GLY A 103 7.07 -15.01 -0.58
N SER A 104 6.52 -15.71 0.41
CA SER A 104 7.25 -16.15 1.61
C SER A 104 6.81 -17.53 2.06
N ILE A 105 7.76 -18.28 2.63
CA ILE A 105 7.53 -19.56 3.29
C ILE A 105 8.09 -19.45 4.71
N SER A 106 7.37 -19.94 5.71
CA SER A 106 7.77 -19.89 7.12
C SER A 106 7.46 -21.21 7.82
N VAL A 107 8.33 -21.60 8.75
CA VAL A 107 8.17 -22.80 9.57
C VAL A 107 8.33 -22.42 11.05
N GLU A 108 7.39 -22.83 11.89
CA GLU A 108 7.44 -22.66 13.35
C GLU A 108 8.02 -23.94 14.00
N PHE A 109 8.88 -23.78 15.02
CA PHE A 109 9.57 -24.87 15.74
C PHE A 109 9.13 -24.96 17.20
#